data_AF-A0A3Z6QS33-F1
#
_entry.id   AF-A0A3Z6QS33-F1
#
_cell.length_a   1.000
_cell.length_b   1.000
_cell.length_c   1.000
_cell.angle_alpha   90.00
_cell.angle_beta   90.00
_cell.angle_gamma   90.00
#
_symmetry.space_group_name_H-M   'P 1'
#
loop_
_entity.id
_entity.type
_entity.pdbx_description
1 polymer ?
#
loop_
_entity_poly.entity_id
_entity_poly.type
_entity_poly.pdbx_seq_one_letter_code
_entity_poly.pdbx_strand_id
1 'polypeptide(L)'
;MTDKQALRKAAEKAGKDKWQARKINGDFFVIRHGSYEKQSGITSYQPVAEIDDKAVRDFVVMANPAAVLALLDENIQLRREKDATEAVLSAMRDDMRQAREQLKAAVHTAAVDHEAACSLAEENEELKRRLETAGKQIVELSGAANVNNQWKPDVCPVTGRQFFMWIEHPALGYVPTYGGPFDSYTIPSRNGDGEFSCERYDHDFGGWREGECTGLYLTDDDEKCRVDELEQRLAELESRTVIVTDPFYPDGDTGYPLAVNVSAVRAACARAGIRCVIEGTGDE
;
A
#
# COMPACT_ATOMS: atom_id res chain seq x y z
N MET A 1 -23.37 73.21 -31.19
CA MET A 1 -23.43 72.81 -29.77
C MET A 1 -23.70 74.07 -28.97
N THR A 2 -24.82 74.16 -28.25
CA THR A 2 -25.11 75.35 -27.44
C THR A 2 -24.13 75.39 -26.27
N ASP A 3 -23.41 76.50 -26.12
CA ASP A 3 -22.53 76.71 -24.97
C ASP A 3 -23.37 76.91 -23.71
N LYS A 4 -23.50 75.83 -22.92
CA LYS A 4 -24.29 75.82 -21.68
C LYS A 4 -23.71 76.76 -20.62
N GLN A 5 -22.40 77.02 -20.65
CA GLN A 5 -21.76 77.92 -19.70
C GLN A 5 -22.03 79.38 -20.07
N ALA A 6 -22.00 79.71 -21.37
CA ALA A 6 -22.45 81.00 -21.85
C ALA A 6 -23.93 81.25 -21.52
N LEU A 7 -24.79 80.23 -21.72
CA LEU A 7 -26.21 80.32 -21.39
C LEU A 7 -26.45 80.52 -19.89
N ARG A 8 -25.70 79.81 -19.04
CA ARG A 8 -25.77 79.98 -17.58
C ARG A 8 -25.39 81.41 -17.16
N LYS A 9 -24.27 81.93 -17.67
CA LYS A 9 -23.80 83.30 -17.39
C LYS A 9 -24.82 84.34 -17.84
N ALA A 10 -25.42 84.16 -19.01
CA ALA A 10 -26.47 85.03 -19.52
C ALA A 10 -27.72 85.02 -18.63
N ALA A 11 -28.16 83.84 -18.20
CA ALA A 11 -29.31 83.71 -17.29
C ALA A 11 -29.03 84.30 -15.90
N GLU A 12 -27.84 84.09 -15.33
CA GLU A 12 -27.44 84.70 -14.06
C GLU A 12 -27.42 86.23 -14.14
N LYS A 13 -26.93 86.79 -15.25
CA LYS A 13 -26.91 88.24 -15.50
C LYS A 13 -28.31 88.82 -15.72
N ALA A 14 -29.22 88.06 -16.32
CA ALA A 14 -30.61 88.47 -16.55
C ALA A 14 -31.47 88.50 -15.26
N GLY A 15 -30.96 87.96 -14.15
CA GLY A 15 -31.61 87.96 -12.84
C GLY A 15 -32.45 86.70 -12.61
N LYS A 16 -32.29 86.07 -11.44
CA LYS A 16 -32.92 84.78 -11.06
C LYS A 16 -34.40 84.90 -10.67
N ASP A 17 -35.03 86.02 -10.97
CA ASP A 17 -36.41 86.29 -10.61
C ASP A 17 -37.36 85.60 -11.58
N LYS A 18 -38.53 85.17 -11.08
CA LYS A 18 -39.60 84.69 -11.93
C LYS A 18 -40.21 85.86 -12.69
N TRP A 19 -40.60 85.63 -13.94
CA TRP A 19 -41.29 86.62 -14.76
C TRP A 19 -42.78 86.32 -14.81
N GLN A 20 -43.60 87.32 -15.11
CA GLN A 20 -45.05 87.18 -15.28
C GLN A 20 -45.54 87.96 -16.50
N ALA A 21 -46.47 87.38 -17.25
CA ALA A 21 -47.15 88.03 -18.37
C ALA A 21 -48.28 88.92 -17.82
N ARG A 22 -48.39 90.16 -18.32
CA ARG A 22 -49.50 91.05 -17.96
C ARG A 22 -49.93 91.91 -19.13
N LYS A 23 -51.25 92.13 -19.25
CA LYS A 23 -51.81 93.15 -20.12
C LYS A 23 -52.05 94.41 -19.30
N ILE A 24 -51.42 95.53 -19.68
CA ILE A 24 -51.51 96.81 -18.96
C ILE A 24 -51.90 97.87 -19.98
N ASN A 25 -53.04 98.54 -19.76
CA ASN A 25 -53.56 99.62 -20.61
C ASN A 25 -53.77 99.32 -22.11
N GLY A 26 -53.77 98.03 -22.51
CA GLY A 26 -53.96 97.63 -23.91
C GLY A 26 -52.80 96.80 -24.44
N ASP A 27 -51.60 97.04 -23.90
CA ASP A 27 -50.34 96.49 -24.37
C ASP A 27 -49.86 95.32 -23.48
N PHE A 28 -48.96 94.52 -24.02
CA PHE A 28 -48.54 93.25 -23.47
C PHE A 28 -47.11 93.32 -22.94
N PHE A 29 -46.96 93.10 -21.63
CA PHE A 29 -45.69 93.22 -20.94
C PHE A 29 -45.26 91.90 -20.29
N VAL A 30 -43.95 91.68 -20.26
CA VAL A 30 -43.28 90.80 -19.31
C VAL A 30 -42.78 91.66 -18.16
N ILE A 31 -43.21 91.35 -16.95
CA ILE A 31 -42.83 92.09 -15.74
C ILE A 31 -42.25 91.12 -14.70
N ARG A 32 -41.49 91.62 -13.72
CA ARG A 32 -41.02 90.75 -12.62
C ARG A 32 -42.21 90.23 -11.81
N HIS A 33 -42.22 88.94 -11.51
CA HIS A 33 -43.28 88.31 -10.73
C HIS A 33 -43.41 88.98 -9.36
N GLY A 34 -44.63 89.33 -8.96
CA GLY A 34 -44.90 90.02 -7.69
C GLY A 34 -44.65 91.53 -7.69
N SER A 35 -44.14 92.12 -8.79
CA SER A 35 -43.91 93.57 -8.86
C SER A 35 -45.16 94.41 -9.15
N TYR A 36 -46.27 93.77 -9.53
CA TYR A 36 -47.48 94.48 -9.94
C TYR A 36 -48.32 94.89 -8.72
N GLU A 37 -48.47 96.19 -8.51
CA GLU A 37 -49.34 96.76 -7.48
C GLU A 37 -50.27 97.82 -8.09
N LYS A 38 -51.50 97.87 -7.58
CA LYS A 38 -52.50 98.87 -7.99
C LYS A 38 -53.10 99.49 -6.74
N GLN A 39 -52.73 100.74 -6.46
CA GLN A 39 -53.22 101.49 -5.30
C GLN A 39 -53.73 102.87 -5.73
N SER A 40 -54.93 103.24 -5.29
CA SER A 40 -55.50 104.60 -5.46
C SER A 40 -55.38 105.19 -6.88
N GLY A 41 -55.63 104.38 -7.91
CA GLY A 41 -55.57 104.80 -9.32
C GLY A 41 -54.16 104.79 -9.94
N ILE A 42 -53.11 104.60 -9.14
CA ILE A 42 -51.73 104.46 -9.61
C ILE A 42 -51.40 102.98 -9.75
N THR A 43 -50.80 102.61 -10.88
CA THR A 43 -50.30 101.25 -11.14
C THR A 43 -48.78 101.29 -11.16
N SER A 44 -48.13 100.50 -10.30
CA SER A 44 -46.68 100.32 -10.28
C SER A 44 -46.31 98.88 -10.67
N TYR A 45 -45.22 98.74 -11.41
CA TYR A 45 -44.66 97.45 -11.85
C TYR A 45 -43.22 97.63 -12.31
N GLN A 46 -42.46 96.53 -12.39
CA GLN A 46 -41.11 96.51 -12.92
C GLN A 46 -41.11 95.85 -14.32
N PRO A 47 -41.10 96.64 -15.41
CA PRO A 47 -41.08 96.09 -16.76
C PRO A 47 -39.74 95.43 -17.09
N VAL A 48 -39.81 94.28 -17.78
CA VAL A 48 -38.65 93.57 -18.34
C VAL A 48 -38.60 93.78 -19.86
N ALA A 49 -39.74 93.58 -20.53
CA ALA A 49 -39.90 93.80 -21.97
C ALA A 49 -41.38 94.02 -22.34
N GLU A 50 -41.60 94.76 -23.42
CA GLU A 50 -42.89 94.88 -24.10
C GLU A 50 -42.87 93.97 -25.32
N ILE A 51 -43.87 93.08 -25.44
CA ILE A 51 -43.94 92.06 -26.48
C ILE A 51 -45.39 91.92 -26.92
N ASP A 52 -45.68 92.43 -28.12
CA ASP A 52 -47.03 92.45 -28.69
C ASP A 52 -47.59 91.04 -28.97
N ASP A 53 -46.72 90.13 -29.43
CA ASP A 53 -47.12 88.76 -29.70
C ASP A 53 -47.39 88.01 -28.40
N LYS A 54 -48.65 87.62 -28.21
CA LYS A 54 -49.12 86.92 -27.01
C LYS A 54 -48.34 85.62 -26.77
N ALA A 55 -48.08 84.83 -27.82
CA ALA A 55 -47.44 83.52 -27.70
C ALA A 55 -45.96 83.67 -27.37
N VAL A 56 -45.26 84.62 -28.00
CA VAL A 56 -43.86 84.93 -27.70
C VAL A 56 -43.71 85.43 -26.27
N ARG A 57 -44.58 86.33 -25.81
CA ARG A 57 -44.57 86.81 -24.41
C ARG A 57 -44.74 85.66 -23.42
N ASP A 58 -45.74 84.82 -23.65
CA ASP A 58 -46.04 83.69 -22.75
C ASP A 58 -44.87 82.68 -22.73
N PHE A 59 -44.23 82.44 -23.88
CA PHE A 59 -43.01 81.64 -23.95
C PHE A 59 -41.84 82.27 -23.17
N VAL A 60 -41.57 83.57 -23.35
CA VAL A 60 -40.48 84.29 -22.64
C VAL A 60 -40.67 84.24 -21.13
N VAL A 61 -41.92 84.27 -20.64
CA VAL A 61 -42.25 84.12 -19.21
C VAL A 61 -41.92 82.71 -18.70
N MET A 62 -42.22 81.67 -19.50
CA MET A 62 -41.89 80.28 -19.16
C MET A 62 -40.39 80.00 -19.24
N ALA A 63 -39.72 80.50 -20.28
CA ALA A 63 -38.29 80.40 -20.51
C ALA A 63 -37.50 81.51 -19.79
N ASN A 64 -38.00 81.96 -18.64
CA ASN A 64 -37.31 82.99 -17.85
C ASN A 64 -35.96 82.47 -17.32
N PRO A 65 -35.06 83.36 -16.86
CA PRO A 65 -33.73 82.95 -16.43
C PRO A 65 -33.74 81.94 -15.28
N ALA A 66 -34.71 82.01 -14.36
CA ALA A 66 -34.84 81.05 -13.27
C ALA A 66 -35.15 79.63 -13.79
N ALA A 67 -36.05 79.50 -14.76
CA ALA A 67 -36.39 78.22 -15.39
C ALA A 67 -35.22 77.65 -16.20
N VAL A 68 -34.51 78.50 -16.95
CA VAL A 68 -33.32 78.08 -17.70
C VAL A 68 -32.22 77.56 -16.77
N LEU A 69 -31.97 78.24 -15.64
CA LEU A 69 -30.99 77.79 -14.66
C LEU A 69 -31.39 76.45 -14.02
N ALA A 70 -32.66 76.29 -13.65
CA ALA A 70 -33.17 75.03 -13.10
C ALA A 70 -32.99 73.85 -14.07
N LEU A 71 -33.31 74.05 -15.36
CA LEU A 71 -33.12 73.03 -16.40
C LEU A 71 -31.64 72.71 -16.64
N LEU A 72 -30.76 73.70 -16.54
CA LEU A 72 -29.31 73.48 -16.65
C LEU A 72 -28.78 72.66 -15.47
N ASP A 73 -29.23 72.96 -14.25
CA ASP A 73 -28.86 72.21 -13.05
C ASP A 73 -29.37 70.76 -13.12
N GLU A 74 -30.61 70.54 -13.54
CA GLU A 74 -31.17 69.21 -13.79
C GLU A 74 -30.37 68.45 -14.87
N ASN A 75 -29.99 69.11 -15.97
CA ASN A 75 -29.21 68.46 -17.01
C ASN A 75 -27.80 68.05 -16.52
N ILE A 76 -27.19 68.82 -15.63
CA ILE A 76 -25.91 68.47 -15.00
C ILE A 76 -26.11 67.26 -14.08
N GLN A 77 -27.18 67.26 -13.29
CA GLN A 77 -27.50 66.14 -12.40
C GLN A 77 -27.74 64.84 -13.19
N LEU A 78 -28.58 64.89 -14.22
CA LEU A 78 -28.86 63.74 -15.09
C LEU A 78 -27.60 63.19 -15.77
N ARG A 79 -26.64 64.05 -16.13
CA ARG A 79 -25.35 63.61 -16.69
C ARG A 79 -24.53 62.84 -15.66
N ARG A 80 -24.45 63.35 -14.43
CA ARG A 80 -23.73 62.67 -13.35
C ARG A 80 -24.35 61.32 -13.02
N GLU A 81 -25.68 61.26 -12.94
CA GLU A 81 -26.40 60.02 -12.70
C GLU A 81 -26.21 59.03 -13.85
N LYS A 82 -26.30 59.51 -15.09
CA LYS A 82 -26.00 58.71 -16.28
C LYS A 82 -24.59 58.12 -16.19
N ASP A 83 -23.57 58.95 -15.99
CA ASP A 83 -22.18 58.52 -15.92
C ASP A 83 -21.96 57.52 -14.77
N ALA A 84 -22.62 57.72 -13.63
CA ALA A 84 -22.59 56.76 -12.51
C ALA A 84 -23.25 55.43 -12.87
N THR A 85 -24.41 55.43 -13.53
CA THR A 85 -25.07 54.20 -13.98
C THR A 85 -24.27 53.45 -15.05
N GLU A 86 -23.63 54.17 -15.97
CA GLU A 86 -22.75 53.58 -16.98
C GLU A 86 -21.50 52.95 -16.33
N ALA A 87 -20.92 53.59 -15.31
CA ALA A 87 -19.82 53.02 -14.54
C ALA A 87 -20.23 51.73 -13.82
N VAL A 88 -21.40 51.70 -13.17
CA VAL A 88 -21.93 50.49 -12.51
C VAL A 88 -22.18 49.37 -13.54
N LEU A 89 -22.78 49.70 -14.68
CA LEU A 89 -23.01 48.73 -15.76
C LEU A 89 -21.70 48.17 -16.32
N SER A 90 -20.66 49.00 -16.44
CA SER A 90 -19.32 48.54 -16.85
C SER A 90 -18.74 47.57 -15.83
N ALA A 91 -18.77 47.92 -14.54
CA ALA A 91 -18.27 47.05 -13.47
C ALA A 91 -19.02 45.70 -13.45
N MET A 92 -20.35 45.71 -13.52
CA MET A 92 -21.15 44.48 -13.60
C MET A 92 -20.79 43.62 -14.82
N ARG A 93 -20.53 44.26 -15.97
CA ARG A 93 -20.12 43.52 -17.18
C ARG A 93 -18.75 42.85 -17.00
N ASP A 94 -17.83 43.51 -16.31
CA ASP A 94 -16.49 42.99 -16.05
C ASP A 94 -16.54 41.87 -14.99
N ASP A 95 -17.31 42.04 -13.92
CA ASP A 95 -17.57 40.98 -12.93
C ASP A 95 -18.17 39.72 -13.59
N MET A 96 -19.16 39.91 -14.47
CA MET A 96 -19.78 38.80 -15.21
C MET A 96 -18.80 38.12 -16.17
N ARG A 97 -17.83 38.86 -16.73
CA ARG A 97 -16.77 38.27 -17.57
C ARG A 97 -15.81 37.45 -16.71
N GLN A 98 -15.37 38.00 -15.59
CA GLN A 98 -14.46 37.32 -14.67
C GLN A 98 -15.10 36.05 -14.10
N ALA A 99 -16.37 36.09 -13.70
CA ALA A 99 -17.11 34.93 -13.21
C ALA A 99 -17.18 33.81 -14.26
N ARG A 100 -17.37 34.16 -15.54
CA ARG A 100 -17.36 33.18 -16.64
C ARG A 100 -16.00 32.56 -16.87
N GLU A 101 -14.93 33.34 -16.76
CA GLU A 101 -13.55 32.83 -16.88
C GLU A 101 -13.20 31.88 -15.72
N GLN A 102 -13.56 32.25 -14.49
CA GLN A 102 -13.41 31.39 -13.32
C GLN A 102 -14.20 30.08 -13.47
N LEU A 103 -15.44 30.16 -13.94
CA LEU A 103 -16.26 28.97 -14.21
C LEU A 103 -15.61 28.07 -15.27
N LYS A 104 -15.09 28.66 -16.36
CA LYS A 104 -14.39 27.90 -17.41
C LYS A 104 -13.15 27.20 -16.86
N ALA A 105 -12.36 27.87 -16.01
CA ALA A 105 -11.19 27.27 -15.36
C ALA A 105 -11.60 26.13 -14.43
N ALA A 106 -12.61 26.33 -13.57
CA ALA A 106 -13.11 25.30 -12.66
C ALA A 106 -13.64 24.07 -13.40
N VAL A 107 -14.36 24.26 -14.52
CA VAL A 107 -14.85 23.17 -15.37
C VAL A 107 -13.68 22.39 -16.00
N HIS A 108 -12.66 23.10 -16.48
CA HIS A 108 -11.47 22.44 -17.03
C HIS A 108 -10.74 21.61 -15.96
N THR A 109 -10.53 22.16 -14.76
CA THR A 109 -9.93 21.42 -13.65
C THR A 109 -10.75 20.19 -13.28
N ALA A 110 -12.06 20.33 -13.13
CA ALA A 110 -12.95 19.20 -12.82
C ALA A 110 -12.91 18.10 -13.90
N ALA A 111 -12.75 18.47 -15.18
CA ALA A 111 -12.59 17.50 -16.26
C ALA A 111 -11.28 16.72 -16.15
N VAL A 112 -10.16 17.40 -15.85
CA VAL A 112 -8.85 16.77 -15.62
C VAL A 112 -8.90 15.86 -14.38
N ASP A 113 -9.51 16.32 -13.30
CA ASP A 113 -9.68 15.52 -12.07
C ASP A 113 -10.54 14.27 -12.33
N HIS A 114 -11.58 14.40 -13.16
CA HIS A 114 -12.42 13.27 -13.56
C HIS A 114 -11.62 12.25 -14.39
N GLU A 115 -10.82 12.71 -15.35
CA GLU A 115 -9.95 11.84 -16.16
C GLU A 115 -8.95 11.07 -15.27
N ALA A 116 -8.27 11.78 -14.35
CA ALA A 116 -7.35 11.17 -13.41
C ALA A 116 -8.03 10.14 -12.48
N ALA A 117 -9.24 10.44 -12.00
CA ALA A 117 -10.02 9.51 -11.18
C ALA A 117 -10.42 8.24 -11.95
N CYS A 118 -10.78 8.38 -13.24
CA CYS A 118 -11.09 7.24 -14.11
C CYS A 118 -9.86 6.34 -14.31
N SER A 119 -8.69 6.90 -14.60
CA SER A 119 -7.44 6.12 -14.74
C SER A 119 -7.09 5.37 -13.45
N LEU A 120 -7.19 6.02 -12.28
CA LEU A 120 -6.95 5.37 -10.99
C LEU A 120 -7.97 4.26 -10.69
N ALA A 121 -9.23 4.42 -11.11
CA ALA A 121 -10.24 3.38 -10.95
C ALA A 121 -9.89 2.14 -11.77
N GLU A 122 -9.44 2.30 -13.02
CA GLU A 122 -8.98 1.21 -13.88
C GLU A 122 -7.76 0.49 -13.29
N GLU A 123 -6.76 1.24 -12.81
CA GLU A 123 -5.59 0.65 -12.13
C GLU A 123 -5.97 -0.14 -10.88
N ASN A 124 -6.92 0.36 -10.09
CA ASN A 124 -7.40 -0.34 -8.91
C ASN A 124 -8.15 -1.63 -9.23
N GLU A 125 -8.92 -1.67 -10.33
CA GLU A 125 -9.54 -2.90 -10.80
C GLU A 125 -8.49 -3.93 -11.24
N GLU A 126 -7.45 -3.49 -11.93
CA GLU A 126 -6.36 -4.36 -12.34
C GLU A 126 -5.59 -4.92 -11.15
N LEU A 127 -5.26 -4.08 -10.17
CA LEU A 127 -4.64 -4.52 -8.92
C LEU A 127 -5.50 -5.55 -8.17
N LYS A 128 -6.83 -5.36 -8.14
CA LYS A 128 -7.75 -6.35 -7.55
C LYS A 128 -7.68 -7.70 -8.28
N ARG A 129 -7.66 -7.71 -9.62
CA ARG A 129 -7.51 -8.97 -10.39
C ARG A 129 -6.18 -9.66 -10.11
N ARG A 130 -5.09 -8.89 -10.02
CA ARG A 130 -3.75 -9.43 -9.70
C ARG A 130 -3.70 -10.01 -8.28
N LEU A 131 -4.31 -9.34 -7.31
CA LEU A 131 -4.44 -9.84 -5.94
C LEU A 131 -5.26 -11.13 -5.86
N GLU A 132 -6.38 -11.21 -6.58
CA GLU A 132 -7.19 -12.43 -6.62
C GLU A 132 -6.40 -13.61 -7.22
N THR A 133 -5.67 -13.36 -8.31
CA THR A 133 -4.82 -14.36 -8.96
C THR A 133 -3.68 -14.82 -8.05
N ALA A 134 -2.98 -13.88 -7.42
CA ALA A 134 -1.92 -14.18 -6.45
C ALA A 134 -2.47 -14.97 -5.26
N GLY A 135 -3.67 -14.63 -4.77
CA GLY A 135 -4.37 -15.38 -3.73
C GLY A 135 -4.64 -16.83 -4.13
N LYS A 136 -5.13 -17.06 -5.36
CA LYS A 136 -5.33 -18.42 -5.91
C LYS A 136 -4.01 -19.20 -5.96
N GLN A 137 -2.93 -18.58 -6.44
CA GLN A 137 -1.60 -19.22 -6.48
C GLN A 137 -1.08 -19.57 -5.10
N ILE A 138 -1.27 -18.72 -4.09
CA ILE A 138 -0.86 -19.01 -2.70
C ILE A 138 -1.62 -20.22 -2.15
N VAL A 139 -2.92 -20.32 -2.40
CA VAL A 139 -3.74 -21.47 -1.99
C VAL A 139 -3.25 -22.75 -2.67
N GLU A 140 -2.98 -22.69 -3.98
CA GLU A 140 -2.47 -23.84 -4.73
C GLU A 140 -1.09 -24.29 -4.25
N LEU A 141 -0.16 -23.34 -4.05
CA LEU A 141 1.17 -23.62 -3.51
C LEU A 141 1.11 -24.18 -2.09
N SER A 142 0.19 -23.68 -1.26
CA SER A 142 -0.03 -24.17 0.10
C SER A 142 -0.66 -25.56 0.11
N GLY A 143 -1.58 -25.84 -0.81
CA GLY A 143 -2.12 -27.18 -1.05
C GLY A 143 -1.04 -28.16 -1.51
N ALA A 144 -0.22 -27.75 -2.48
CA ALA A 144 0.91 -28.54 -2.97
C ALA A 144 1.96 -28.79 -1.87
N ALA A 145 2.27 -27.78 -1.05
CA ALA A 145 3.16 -27.94 0.11
C ALA A 145 2.58 -28.90 1.15
N ASN A 146 1.26 -28.86 1.40
CA ASN A 146 0.60 -29.80 2.31
C ASN A 146 0.62 -31.24 1.75
N VAL A 147 0.42 -31.42 0.45
CA VAL A 147 0.57 -32.75 -0.20
C VAL A 147 2.03 -33.21 -0.15
N ASN A 148 3.00 -32.29 -0.28
CA ASN A 148 4.42 -32.61 -0.16
C ASN A 148 4.84 -32.98 1.28
N ASN A 149 4.09 -32.54 2.30
CA ASN A 149 4.25 -33.02 3.67
C ASN A 149 3.78 -34.48 3.86
N GLN A 150 3.10 -35.05 2.88
CA GLN A 150 2.69 -36.46 2.86
C GLN A 150 3.74 -37.37 2.20
N TRP A 151 5.02 -36.98 2.30
CA TRP A 151 6.14 -37.79 1.84
C TRP A 151 6.23 -39.08 2.67
N LYS A 152 6.12 -40.23 1.99
CA LYS A 152 6.39 -41.54 2.59
C LYS A 152 7.27 -42.41 1.68
N PRO A 153 8.47 -42.82 2.11
CA PRO A 153 9.19 -43.89 1.43
C PRO A 153 8.40 -45.21 1.55
N ASP A 154 8.58 -46.13 0.61
CA ASP A 154 7.91 -47.45 0.69
C ASP A 154 8.55 -48.36 1.75
N VAL A 155 9.79 -48.05 2.14
CA VAL A 155 10.54 -48.74 3.19
C VAL A 155 11.12 -47.69 4.13
N CYS A 156 11.01 -47.92 5.44
CA CYS A 156 11.55 -47.05 6.46
C CYS A 156 13.08 -46.92 6.28
N PRO A 157 13.63 -45.71 6.12
CA PRO A 157 15.04 -45.51 5.80
C PRO A 157 15.98 -45.88 6.95
N VAL A 158 15.49 -45.95 8.19
CA VAL A 158 16.29 -46.27 9.38
C VAL A 158 16.16 -47.75 9.76
N THR A 159 14.95 -48.30 9.73
CA THR A 159 14.69 -49.67 10.23
C THR A 159 14.54 -50.72 9.13
N GLY A 160 14.39 -50.32 7.86
CA GLY A 160 14.10 -51.23 6.75
C GLY A 160 12.69 -51.82 6.77
N ARG A 161 11.81 -51.40 7.69
CA ARG A 161 10.42 -51.89 7.78
C ARG A 161 9.59 -51.39 6.60
N GLN A 162 8.69 -52.22 6.07
CA GLN A 162 7.81 -51.82 4.96
C GLN A 162 6.72 -50.87 5.45
N PHE A 163 6.32 -49.94 4.59
CA PHE A 163 5.15 -49.11 4.86
C PHE A 163 3.91 -49.98 5.05
N PHE A 164 3.13 -49.69 6.09
CA PHE A 164 1.90 -50.42 6.39
C PHE A 164 0.67 -49.53 6.12
N MET A 165 0.50 -48.45 6.88
CA MET A 165 -0.60 -47.51 6.70
C MET A 165 -0.33 -46.16 7.35
N TRP A 166 -1.22 -45.19 7.10
CA TRP A 166 -1.23 -43.94 7.84
C TRP A 166 -2.12 -44.05 9.06
N ILE A 167 -1.65 -43.52 10.19
CA ILE A 167 -2.37 -43.53 11.47
C ILE A 167 -2.33 -42.12 12.06
N GLU A 168 -3.43 -41.69 12.66
CA GLU A 168 -3.51 -40.41 13.36
C GLU A 168 -2.78 -40.49 14.70
N HIS A 169 -1.70 -39.72 14.84
CA HIS A 169 -0.94 -39.55 16.08
C HIS A 169 -1.38 -38.27 16.82
N PRO A 170 -1.64 -38.32 18.14
CA PRO A 170 -2.11 -37.16 18.90
C PRO A 170 -1.20 -35.92 18.84
N ALA A 171 0.12 -36.10 18.70
CA ALA A 171 1.07 -34.97 18.67
C ALA A 171 1.57 -34.62 17.26
N LEU A 172 1.61 -35.59 16.35
CA LEU A 172 2.24 -35.44 15.02
C LEU A 172 1.22 -35.38 13.88
N GLY A 173 -0.06 -35.53 14.18
CA GLY A 173 -1.12 -35.61 13.18
C GLY A 173 -1.07 -36.93 12.41
N TYR A 174 -1.49 -36.92 11.15
CA TYR A 174 -1.53 -38.12 10.33
C TYR A 174 -0.11 -38.51 9.89
N VAL A 175 0.43 -39.61 10.41
CA VAL A 175 1.82 -40.04 10.19
C VAL A 175 1.91 -41.38 9.43
N PRO A 176 2.93 -41.58 8.58
CA PRO A 176 3.13 -42.85 7.92
C PRO A 176 3.75 -43.84 8.91
N THR A 177 3.19 -45.04 8.98
CA THR A 177 3.68 -46.09 9.87
C THR A 177 4.21 -47.29 9.09
N TYR A 178 5.23 -47.95 9.65
CA TYR A 178 6.02 -49.00 9.03
C TYR A 178 6.09 -50.21 9.96
N GLY A 179 5.99 -51.42 9.41
CA GLY A 179 5.95 -52.65 10.19
C GLY A 179 4.97 -53.67 9.60
N GLY A 180 4.03 -54.13 10.43
CA GLY A 180 3.07 -55.16 10.05
C GLY A 180 1.76 -55.07 10.84
N PRO A 181 0.88 -56.09 10.70
CA PRO A 181 -0.49 -56.05 11.21
C PRO A 181 -0.63 -56.10 12.73
N PHE A 182 0.45 -56.45 13.46
CA PHE A 182 0.45 -56.51 14.93
C PHE A 182 0.95 -55.19 15.53
N ASP A 183 2.11 -54.71 15.05
CA ASP A 183 2.71 -53.46 15.49
C ASP A 183 3.18 -52.63 14.29
N SER A 184 2.89 -51.34 14.34
CA SER A 184 3.33 -50.37 13.33
C SER A 184 4.04 -49.20 14.00
N TYR A 185 5.04 -48.65 13.33
CA TYR A 185 5.97 -47.73 13.95
C TYR A 185 6.20 -46.49 13.10
N THR A 186 6.38 -45.34 13.72
CA THR A 186 6.81 -44.12 12.99
C THR A 186 8.24 -44.26 12.48
N ILE A 187 8.64 -43.42 11.51
CA ILE A 187 10.04 -43.34 11.11
C ILE A 187 10.84 -42.86 12.33
N PRO A 188 11.91 -43.57 12.75
CA PRO A 188 12.66 -43.17 13.93
C PRO A 188 13.22 -41.75 13.83
N SER A 189 13.06 -40.98 14.89
CA SER A 189 13.67 -39.67 15.07
C SER A 189 14.91 -39.77 15.94
N ARG A 190 15.93 -38.98 15.61
CA ARG A 190 17.16 -38.89 16.40
C ARG A 190 16.92 -38.00 17.63
N ASN A 191 17.20 -38.54 18.80
CA ASN A 191 17.11 -37.82 20.07
C ASN A 191 18.38 -37.00 20.32
N GLY A 192 18.35 -36.11 21.34
CA GLY A 192 19.48 -35.26 21.72
C GLY A 192 20.76 -36.03 22.07
N ASP A 193 20.61 -37.28 22.53
CA ASP A 193 21.70 -38.19 22.89
C ASP A 193 22.24 -39.02 21.71
N GLY A 194 21.72 -38.78 20.50
CA GLY A 194 22.17 -39.45 19.27
C GLY A 194 21.52 -40.81 18.99
N GLU A 195 20.68 -41.32 19.90
CA GLU A 195 19.89 -42.54 19.74
C GLU A 195 18.63 -42.33 18.88
N PHE A 196 18.25 -43.35 18.11
CA PHE A 196 17.01 -43.33 17.33
C PHE A 196 15.85 -43.98 18.09
N SER A 197 14.78 -43.22 18.29
CA SER A 197 13.53 -43.70 18.90
C SER A 197 12.37 -43.60 17.92
N CYS A 198 11.41 -44.52 18.02
CA CYS A 198 10.18 -44.50 17.24
C CYS A 198 8.96 -44.74 18.12
N GLU A 199 7.82 -44.19 17.73
CA GLU A 199 6.54 -44.40 18.42
C GLU A 199 5.87 -45.67 17.87
N ARG A 200 5.34 -46.51 18.75
CA ARG A 200 4.67 -47.77 18.40
C ARG A 200 3.15 -47.63 18.49
N TYR A 201 2.46 -48.07 17.46
CA TYR A 201 1.03 -48.31 17.45
C TYR A 201 0.77 -49.81 17.56
N ASP A 202 0.15 -50.20 18.65
CA ASP A 202 -0.25 -51.57 18.98
C ASP A 202 -1.65 -51.80 18.39
N HIS A 203 -1.75 -52.61 17.33
CA HIS A 203 -3.02 -52.84 16.62
C HIS A 203 -3.96 -53.77 17.37
N ASP A 204 -3.43 -54.64 18.23
CA ASP A 204 -4.24 -55.54 19.07
C ASP A 204 -4.95 -54.74 20.17
N PHE A 205 -4.30 -53.70 20.69
CA PHE A 205 -4.90 -52.75 21.62
C PHE A 205 -5.67 -51.61 20.94
N GLY A 206 -5.28 -51.24 19.72
CA GLY A 206 -5.85 -50.12 18.97
C GLY A 206 -5.38 -48.76 19.45
N GLY A 207 -4.11 -48.61 19.83
CA GLY A 207 -3.61 -47.34 20.36
C GLY A 207 -2.08 -47.17 20.37
N TRP A 208 -1.65 -45.93 20.50
CA TRP A 208 -0.24 -45.56 20.63
C TRP A 208 0.32 -45.95 22.00
N ARG A 209 1.53 -46.49 22.01
CA ARG A 209 2.31 -46.88 23.20
C ARG A 209 3.55 -45.99 23.34
N GLU A 210 4.15 -46.02 24.52
CA GLU A 210 5.44 -45.36 24.75
C GLU A 210 6.48 -45.86 23.73
N GLY A 211 7.29 -44.92 23.25
CA GLY A 211 8.23 -45.16 22.16
C GLY A 211 9.25 -46.23 22.48
N GLU A 212 9.64 -46.98 21.46
CA GLU A 212 10.64 -48.03 21.55
C GLU A 212 11.98 -47.49 21.04
N CYS A 213 13.03 -47.62 21.86
CA CYS A 213 14.40 -47.36 21.43
C CYS A 213 14.82 -48.43 20.43
N THR A 214 15.26 -48.01 19.24
CA THR A 214 15.60 -48.95 18.16
C THR A 214 16.94 -49.66 18.42
N GLY A 215 17.76 -49.15 19.35
CA GLY A 215 19.12 -49.63 19.60
C GLY A 215 20.11 -49.32 18.48
N LEU A 216 19.71 -48.48 17.51
CA LEU A 216 20.55 -48.01 16.42
C LEU A 216 21.16 -46.66 16.79
N TYR A 217 22.44 -46.49 16.49
CA TYR A 217 23.19 -45.25 16.63
C TYR A 217 23.95 -44.98 15.33
N LEU A 218 24.12 -43.71 14.98
CA LEU A 218 25.00 -43.32 13.88
C LEU A 218 26.45 -43.32 14.37
N THR A 219 27.24 -44.24 13.85
CA THR A 219 28.71 -44.23 13.96
C THR A 219 29.25 -43.20 12.96
N ASP A 220 30.13 -42.29 13.38
CA ASP A 220 30.79 -41.39 12.43
C ASP A 220 31.86 -42.12 11.61
N ASP A 221 32.26 -41.54 10.47
CA ASP A 221 33.22 -42.17 9.54
C ASP A 221 34.57 -42.45 10.22
N ASP A 222 34.97 -41.62 11.18
CA ASP A 222 36.21 -41.77 11.94
C ASP A 222 36.13 -42.97 12.90
N GLU A 223 35.02 -43.13 13.62
CA GLU A 223 34.74 -44.25 14.49
C GLU A 223 34.61 -45.54 13.67
N LYS A 224 33.98 -45.49 12.49
CA LYS A 224 33.96 -46.63 11.58
C LYS A 224 35.37 -47.01 11.10
N CYS A 225 36.21 -46.05 10.74
CA CYS A 225 37.60 -46.32 10.37
C CYS A 225 38.39 -46.96 11.52
N ARG A 226 38.16 -46.50 12.76
CA ARG A 226 38.78 -47.09 13.96
C ARG A 226 38.31 -48.52 14.21
N VAL A 227 37.02 -48.80 14.02
CA VAL A 227 36.47 -50.15 14.16
C VAL A 227 37.04 -51.06 13.08
N ASP A 228 37.05 -50.63 11.82
CA ASP A 228 37.59 -51.41 10.70
C ASP A 228 39.11 -51.68 10.90
N GLU A 229 39.87 -50.70 11.39
CA GLU A 229 41.29 -50.87 11.75
C GLU A 229 41.47 -51.85 12.91
N LEU A 230 40.62 -51.77 13.93
CA LEU A 230 40.65 -52.70 15.07
C LEU A 230 40.30 -54.12 14.64
N GLU A 231 39.28 -54.31 13.81
CA GLU A 231 38.91 -55.61 13.23
C GLU A 231 40.05 -56.19 12.40
N GLN A 232 40.72 -55.37 11.60
CA GLN A 232 41.88 -55.80 10.81
C GLN A 232 43.05 -56.21 11.71
N ARG A 233 43.31 -55.46 12.79
CA ARG A 233 44.33 -55.82 13.79
C ARG A 233 43.96 -57.08 14.55
N LEU A 234 42.68 -57.30 14.84
CA LEU A 234 42.19 -58.51 15.50
C LEU A 234 42.39 -59.73 14.60
N ALA A 235 42.00 -59.64 13.33
CA ALA A 235 42.25 -60.68 12.33
C ALA A 235 43.75 -60.95 12.12
N GLU A 236 44.59 -59.91 12.12
CA GLU A 236 46.04 -60.06 12.06
C GLU A 236 46.58 -60.82 13.30
N LEU A 237 46.13 -60.45 14.50
CA LEU A 237 46.54 -61.11 15.74
C LEU A 237 46.04 -62.56 15.83
N GLU A 238 44.82 -62.83 15.36
CA GLU A 238 44.27 -64.19 15.27
C GLU A 238 45.09 -65.04 14.28
N SER A 239 45.46 -64.47 13.12
CA SER A 239 46.29 -65.17 12.12
C SER A 239 47.72 -65.46 12.61
N ARG A 240 48.20 -64.71 13.61
CA ARG A 240 49.49 -64.91 14.29
C ARG A 240 49.38 -65.82 15.50
N THR A 241 48.40 -66.72 15.51
CA THR A 241 48.30 -67.81 16.48
C THR A 241 48.75 -69.10 15.83
N VAL A 242 49.76 -69.74 16.41
CA VAL A 242 50.23 -71.06 15.98
C VAL A 242 49.86 -72.06 17.07
N ILE A 243 49.13 -73.10 16.67
CA ILE A 243 48.85 -74.26 17.51
C ILE A 243 50.00 -75.24 17.32
N VAL A 244 50.70 -75.57 18.41
CA VAL A 244 51.75 -76.58 18.41
C VAL A 244 51.17 -77.86 18.99
N THR A 245 51.04 -78.88 18.15
CA THR A 245 50.58 -80.23 18.52
C THR A 245 51.75 -81.06 19.06
N ASP A 246 51.44 -82.02 19.92
CA ASP A 246 52.42 -82.88 20.60
C ASP A 246 53.39 -83.61 19.63
N PRO A 247 54.65 -83.90 20.01
CA PRO A 247 55.64 -84.50 19.11
C PRO A 247 55.19 -85.86 18.51
N PHE A 248 55.10 -85.92 17.19
CA PHE A 248 54.79 -87.12 16.41
C PHE A 248 56.04 -88.00 16.24
N TYR A 249 55.96 -89.27 16.65
CA TYR A 249 57.03 -90.29 16.48
C TYR A 249 56.63 -91.25 15.35
N PRO A 250 57.18 -91.10 14.12
CA PRO A 250 56.65 -91.86 12.98
C PRO A 250 57.00 -93.36 13.02
N ASP A 251 58.09 -93.75 13.69
CA ASP A 251 58.70 -95.07 13.44
C ASP A 251 58.95 -95.92 14.69
N GLY A 252 58.47 -95.50 15.87
CA GLY A 252 58.57 -96.31 17.10
C GLY A 252 60.00 -96.56 17.64
N ASP A 253 61.02 -95.92 17.05
CA ASP A 253 62.40 -95.99 17.51
C ASP A 253 62.72 -94.79 18.42
N THR A 254 62.84 -95.06 19.72
CA THR A 254 63.03 -94.05 20.78
C THR A 254 64.47 -93.52 20.88
N GLY A 255 65.38 -93.95 20.01
CA GLY A 255 66.81 -93.64 20.09
C GLY A 255 67.22 -92.26 19.56
N TYR A 256 66.45 -91.66 18.63
CA TYR A 256 66.75 -90.36 18.04
C TYR A 256 65.46 -89.62 17.64
N PRO A 257 64.81 -88.91 18.56
CA PRO A 257 63.62 -88.15 18.22
C PRO A 257 63.97 -86.93 17.35
N LEU A 258 63.26 -86.75 16.24
CA LEU A 258 63.05 -85.43 15.65
C LEU A 258 62.06 -84.65 16.54
N ALA A 259 62.39 -84.54 17.83
CA ALA A 259 61.59 -83.78 18.77
C ALA A 259 61.78 -82.31 18.43
N VAL A 260 60.73 -81.71 17.87
CA VAL A 260 60.64 -80.26 17.80
C VAL A 260 60.70 -79.76 19.25
N ASN A 261 61.79 -79.10 19.61
CA ASN A 261 62.00 -78.62 20.98
C ASN A 261 60.95 -77.53 21.26
N VAL A 262 59.87 -77.90 21.96
CA VAL A 262 58.70 -77.03 22.18
C VAL A 262 59.08 -75.75 22.92
N SER A 263 60.05 -75.80 23.84
CA SER A 263 60.54 -74.59 24.51
C SER A 263 61.36 -73.69 23.58
N ALA A 264 62.11 -74.26 22.62
CA ALA A 264 62.75 -73.48 21.56
C ALA A 264 61.73 -72.85 20.59
N VAL A 265 60.65 -73.57 20.24
CA VAL A 265 59.54 -73.04 19.41
C VAL A 265 58.78 -71.95 20.16
N ARG A 266 58.42 -72.15 21.43
CA ARG A 266 57.76 -71.13 22.26
C ARG A 266 58.62 -69.88 22.40
N ALA A 267 59.93 -70.04 22.60
CA ALA A 267 60.86 -68.91 22.64
C ALA A 267 61.01 -68.22 21.28
N ALA A 268 60.97 -68.97 20.17
CA ALA A 268 61.00 -68.40 18.82
C ALA A 268 59.71 -67.64 18.48
N CYS A 269 58.54 -68.20 18.81
CA CYS A 269 57.23 -67.55 18.66
C CYS A 269 57.14 -66.29 19.52
N ALA A 270 57.57 -66.34 20.79
CA ALA A 270 57.61 -65.17 21.67
C ALA A 270 58.52 -64.06 21.14
N ARG A 271 59.69 -64.40 20.59
CA ARG A 271 60.58 -63.43 19.91
C ARG A 271 59.97 -62.86 18.62
N ALA A 272 59.13 -63.63 17.94
CA ALA A 272 58.45 -63.23 16.70
C ALA A 272 57.11 -62.52 16.95
N GLY A 273 56.68 -62.38 18.21
CA GLY A 273 55.38 -61.79 18.55
C GLY A 273 54.18 -62.64 18.13
N ILE A 274 54.38 -63.95 17.95
CA ILE A 274 53.37 -64.95 17.58
C ILE A 274 52.84 -65.59 18.86
N ARG A 275 51.52 -65.62 19.03
CA ARG A 275 50.90 -66.31 20.16
C ARG A 275 50.99 -67.83 19.92
N CYS A 276 51.67 -68.54 20.81
CA CYS A 276 51.85 -69.98 20.70
C CYS A 276 50.95 -70.67 21.74
N VAL A 277 49.98 -71.45 21.26
CA VAL A 277 49.06 -72.24 22.10
C VAL A 277 49.44 -73.71 21.94
N ILE A 278 49.65 -74.41 23.06
CA ILE A 278 50.05 -75.82 23.06
C ILE A 278 48.81 -76.64 23.43
N GLU A 279 48.38 -77.54 22.56
CA GLU A 279 47.33 -78.49 22.90
C GLU A 279 47.93 -79.57 23.82
N GLY A 280 47.46 -79.66 25.07
CA GLY A 280 47.78 -80.80 25.96
C GLY A 280 48.26 -80.48 27.39
N THR A 281 48.52 -79.22 27.75
CA THR A 281 48.67 -78.81 29.15
C THR A 281 47.67 -77.72 29.47
N GLY A 282 46.67 -78.05 30.28
CA GLY A 282 45.88 -77.03 30.97
C GLY A 282 46.81 -76.24 31.87
N ASP A 283 46.81 -74.92 31.69
CA ASP A 283 47.13 -73.99 32.75
C ASP A 283 45.80 -73.31 33.11
N GLU A 284 45.41 -73.44 34.38
CA GLU A 284 44.47 -72.55 35.07
C GLU A 284 44.96 -71.09 35.02
#